data_AF-A0A0X8DC80-F1
#
_entry.id   AF-A0A0X8DC80-F1
#
_cell.length_a   1.000
_cell.length_b   1.000
_cell.length_c   1.000
_cell.angle_alpha   90.00
_cell.angle_beta   90.00
_cell.angle_gamma   90.00
#
_symmetry.space_group_name_H-M   'P 1'
#
loop_
_entity.id
_entity.type
_entity.pdbx_description
1 polymer ?
#
loop_
_entity_poly.entity_id
_entity_poly.type
_entity_poly.pdbx_seq_one_letter_code
_entity_poly.pdbx_strand_id
1 'polypeptide(L)'
;MVKNKKFSLLRERRAVEYFMFRDYLTKAENNVPENERCTYVVTPKSFMAHGIAFAYPKNSTLAKLFDPIFQALVETGIVKHLLKKDLPPTEICPLNLKSTERQLRNGDLFTTYMVVVIGFIAGIAAFIGEVMYTTVKRCAAGTKIEVPDTDWTGNVGYKKSQLFPPPYSVFMQQQPPPFGKHQNINGRDYLVINNKTG
;
A
#
# COMPACT_ATOMS: atom_id res chain seq x y z
N MET A 1 17.27 39.59 -5.25
CA MET A 1 18.06 38.47 -5.81
C MET A 1 17.85 37.25 -4.94
N VAL A 2 17.24 36.17 -5.44
CA VAL A 2 17.03 34.94 -4.66
C VAL A 2 18.31 34.11 -4.69
N LYS A 3 18.91 33.92 -3.52
CA LYS A 3 20.22 33.29 -3.32
C LYS A 3 20.11 31.76 -3.24
N ASN A 4 19.36 31.14 -4.16
CA ASN A 4 19.12 29.70 -4.15
C ASN A 4 19.09 29.14 -5.58
N LYS A 5 20.02 28.23 -5.92
CA LYS A 5 20.21 27.69 -7.28
C LYS A 5 18.99 26.96 -7.86
N LYS A 6 17.98 26.67 -7.03
CA LYS A 6 16.76 25.92 -7.41
C LYS A 6 15.59 26.79 -7.87
N PHE A 7 15.64 28.11 -7.71
CA PHE A 7 14.54 29.00 -8.06
C PHE A 7 15.03 30.13 -8.96
N SER A 8 14.47 30.22 -10.17
CA SER A 8 14.65 31.37 -11.06
C SER A 8 13.44 32.29 -10.97
N LEU A 9 13.69 33.58 -10.79
CA LEU A 9 12.63 34.59 -10.91
C LEU A 9 12.39 34.85 -12.39
N LEU A 10 11.19 34.55 -12.85
CA LEU A 10 10.79 34.75 -14.23
C LEU A 10 9.96 36.03 -14.32
N ARG A 11 10.36 36.93 -15.24
CA ARG A 11 9.73 38.25 -15.41
C ARG A 11 8.30 38.13 -15.94
N GLU A 12 8.05 37.14 -16.79
CA GLU A 12 6.78 36.96 -17.49
C GLU A 12 6.25 35.54 -17.29
N ARG A 13 5.09 35.43 -16.62
CA ARG A 13 4.46 34.13 -16.33
C ARG A 13 3.94 33.42 -17.59
N ARG A 14 3.35 34.16 -18.53
CA ARG A 14 2.68 33.60 -19.71
C ARG A 14 3.66 32.92 -20.68
N ALA A 15 4.79 33.55 -20.95
CA ALA A 15 5.84 32.98 -21.78
C ALA A 15 6.35 31.64 -21.21
N VAL A 16 6.43 31.55 -19.88
CA VAL A 16 6.85 30.34 -19.17
C VAL A 16 5.78 29.25 -19.26
N GLU A 17 4.50 29.59 -19.06
CA GLU A 17 3.39 28.64 -19.21
C GLU A 17 3.33 28.08 -20.64
N TYR A 18 3.53 28.91 -21.66
CA TYR A 18 3.63 28.46 -23.05
C TYR A 18 4.83 27.54 -23.28
N PHE A 19 6.01 27.91 -22.78
CA PHE A 19 7.23 27.09 -22.89
C PHE A 19 7.06 25.72 -22.21
N MET A 20 6.51 25.70 -21.00
CA MET A 20 6.21 24.48 -20.26
C MET A 20 5.21 23.59 -20.98
N PHE A 21 4.19 24.19 -21.60
CA PHE A 21 3.22 23.44 -22.39
C PHE A 21 3.88 22.80 -23.61
N ARG A 22 4.75 23.53 -24.32
CA ARG A 22 5.49 22.97 -25.45
C ARG A 22 6.43 21.83 -25.02
N ASP A 23 7.17 21.99 -23.93
CA ASP A 23 8.01 20.91 -23.37
C ASP A 23 7.17 19.67 -23.05
N TYR A 24 6.01 19.85 -22.42
CA TYR A 24 5.08 18.76 -22.11
C TYR A 24 4.60 18.04 -23.39
N LEU A 25 4.21 18.78 -24.43
CA LEU A 25 3.78 18.20 -25.71
C LEU A 25 4.91 17.42 -26.39
N THR A 26 6.13 17.97 -26.44
CA THR A 26 7.29 17.28 -27.01
C THR A 26 7.61 15.99 -26.25
N LYS A 27 7.48 15.99 -24.92
CA LYS A 27 7.67 14.77 -24.12
C LYS A 27 6.54 13.75 -24.30
N ALA A 28 5.32 14.22 -24.50
CA ALA A 28 4.19 13.35 -24.81
C ALA A 28 4.38 12.67 -26.18
N GLU A 29 4.87 13.40 -27.19
CA GLU A 29 5.22 12.87 -28.50
C GLU A 29 6.36 11.84 -28.44
N ASN A 30 7.34 12.08 -27.57
CA ASN A 30 8.46 11.16 -27.32
C ASN A 30 8.11 9.95 -26.42
N ASN A 31 6.83 9.68 -26.13
CA ASN A 31 6.37 8.58 -25.28
C ASN A 31 6.99 8.53 -23.88
N VAL A 32 7.39 9.68 -23.31
CA VAL A 32 7.86 9.76 -21.93
C VAL A 32 6.71 9.40 -20.99
N PRO A 33 6.92 8.62 -19.91
CA PRO A 33 5.87 8.29 -18.97
C PRO A 33 5.35 9.55 -18.25
N GLU A 34 4.06 9.58 -17.92
CA GLU A 34 3.36 10.79 -17.43
C GLU A 34 4.01 11.41 -16.19
N ASN A 35 4.58 10.58 -15.31
CA ASN A 35 5.31 11.00 -14.10
C ASN A 35 6.54 11.87 -14.40
N GLU A 36 7.16 11.72 -15.57
CA GLU A 36 8.40 12.39 -15.97
C GLU A 36 8.16 13.51 -17.01
N ARG A 37 6.92 13.71 -17.43
CA ARG A 37 6.54 14.79 -18.36
C ARG A 37 6.61 16.17 -17.69
N CYS A 38 6.38 16.24 -16.38
CA CYS A 38 6.32 17.49 -15.63
C CYS A 38 7.71 17.89 -15.10
N THR A 39 8.51 18.59 -15.92
CA THR A 39 9.87 19.05 -15.57
C THR A 39 9.87 20.29 -14.67
N TYR A 40 8.92 21.19 -14.93
CA TYR A 40 8.89 22.53 -14.36
C TYR A 40 7.60 22.73 -13.59
N VAL A 41 7.66 23.58 -12.58
CA VAL A 41 6.51 23.95 -11.74
C VAL A 41 6.51 25.45 -11.56
N VAL A 42 5.35 26.07 -11.74
CA VAL A 42 5.12 27.50 -11.48
C VAL A 42 4.38 27.63 -10.16
N THR A 43 4.80 28.58 -9.33
CA THR A 43 4.10 28.87 -8.08
C THR A 43 2.73 29.48 -8.37
N PRO A 44 1.67 29.11 -7.64
CA PRO A 44 0.31 29.59 -7.92
C PRO A 44 0.21 31.12 -7.77
N LYS A 45 0.95 31.69 -6.81
CA LYS A 45 0.99 33.13 -6.55
C LYS A 45 2.17 33.79 -7.28
N SER A 46 1.92 34.95 -7.86
CA SER A 46 2.96 35.86 -8.35
C SER A 46 3.59 36.61 -7.18
N PHE A 47 4.92 36.74 -7.18
CA PHE A 47 5.65 37.50 -6.17
C PHE A 47 5.60 39.01 -6.42
N MET A 48 5.45 39.40 -7.69
CA MET A 48 5.43 40.80 -8.11
C MET A 48 4.59 40.93 -9.38
N ALA A 49 3.80 42.00 -9.46
CA ALA A 49 3.06 42.36 -10.67
C ALA A 49 3.72 43.60 -11.29
N HIS A 50 4.00 43.52 -12.60
CA HIS A 50 4.45 44.66 -13.38
C HIS A 50 3.43 44.91 -14.50
N GLY A 51 3.06 46.18 -14.67
CA GLY A 51 2.30 46.62 -15.83
C GLY A 51 3.18 46.59 -17.07
N ILE A 52 2.62 46.13 -18.20
CA ILE A 52 3.23 46.28 -19.52
C ILE A 52 2.53 47.47 -20.17
N ALA A 53 3.30 48.38 -20.74
CA ALA A 53 2.78 49.57 -21.42
C ALA A 53 3.52 49.76 -22.75
N PHE A 54 2.84 50.36 -23.72
CA PHE A 54 3.47 50.82 -24.95
C PHE A 54 4.19 52.14 -24.68
N ALA A 55 5.44 52.22 -25.09
CA ALA A 55 6.24 53.42 -24.97
C ALA A 55 6.28 54.14 -26.32
N TYR A 56 6.05 55.45 -26.29
CA TYR A 56 6.10 56.31 -27.47
C TYR A 56 7.21 57.35 -27.31
N PRO A 57 7.78 57.87 -28.41
CA PRO A 57 8.68 59.03 -28.36
C PRO A 57 8.03 60.22 -27.66
N LYS A 58 8.82 61.04 -26.96
CA LYS A 58 8.31 62.26 -26.31
C LYS A 58 7.65 63.17 -27.36
N ASN A 59 6.48 63.71 -27.03
CA ASN A 59 5.65 64.56 -27.90
C ASN A 59 5.09 63.87 -29.17
N SER A 60 5.03 62.54 -29.19
CA SER A 60 4.39 61.83 -30.29
C SER A 60 2.86 61.95 -30.25
N THR A 61 2.23 62.14 -31.42
CA THR A 61 0.77 62.07 -31.58
C THR A 61 0.23 60.64 -31.56
N LEU A 62 1.10 59.64 -31.61
CA LEU A 62 0.74 58.21 -31.66
C LEU A 62 -0.02 57.76 -30.40
N ALA A 63 0.34 58.29 -29.23
CA ALA A 63 -0.37 57.97 -27.98
C ALA A 63 -1.86 58.30 -28.07
N LYS A 64 -2.21 59.50 -28.57
CA LYS A 64 -3.61 59.92 -28.75
C LYS A 64 -4.40 59.05 -29.72
N LEU A 65 -3.73 58.45 -30.70
CA LEU A 65 -4.36 57.59 -31.70
C LEU A 65 -4.54 56.16 -31.19
N PHE A 66 -3.50 55.59 -30.58
CA PHE A 66 -3.45 54.17 -30.24
C PHE A 66 -3.93 53.84 -28.83
N ASP A 67 -3.75 54.71 -27.85
CA ASP A 67 -4.23 54.48 -26.48
C ASP A 67 -5.73 54.16 -26.41
N PRO A 68 -6.65 54.89 -27.09
CA PRO A 68 -8.07 54.54 -27.06
C PRO A 68 -8.36 53.20 -27.76
N ILE A 69 -7.60 52.85 -28.79
CA ILE A 69 -7.73 51.56 -29.49
C ILE A 69 -7.29 50.42 -28.57
N PHE A 70 -6.15 50.56 -27.90
CA PHE A 70 -5.66 49.57 -26.95
C PHE A 70 -6.59 49.42 -25.75
N GLN A 71 -7.14 50.54 -25.25
CA GLN A 71 -8.12 50.51 -24.19
C GLN A 71 -9.37 49.73 -24.62
N ALA A 72 -9.92 50.01 -25.81
CA ALA A 72 -11.05 49.26 -26.34
C ALA A 72 -10.74 47.76 -26.51
N LEU A 73 -9.54 47.39 -26.99
CA LEU A 73 -9.10 45.99 -27.14
C LEU A 73 -9.00 45.26 -25.79
N VAL A 74 -8.62 45.98 -24.72
CA VAL A 74 -8.55 45.43 -23.36
C VAL A 74 -9.95 45.31 -22.75
N GLU A 75 -10.79 46.33 -22.88
CA GLU A 75 -12.16 46.37 -22.34
C GLU A 75 -13.07 45.32 -23.00
N THR A 76 -12.94 45.14 -24.32
CA THR A 76 -13.64 44.07 -25.06
C THR A 76 -13.13 42.67 -24.73
N GLY A 77 -11.99 42.56 -24.02
CA GLY A 77 -11.40 41.28 -23.65
C GLY A 77 -10.70 40.54 -24.79
N ILE A 78 -10.52 41.16 -25.96
CA ILE A 78 -9.83 40.56 -27.12
C ILE A 78 -8.40 40.16 -26.74
N VAL A 79 -7.69 41.03 -26.01
CA VAL A 79 -6.34 40.74 -25.53
C VAL A 79 -6.33 39.50 -24.65
N LYS A 80 -7.27 39.39 -23.70
CA LYS A 80 -7.39 38.23 -22.80
C LYS A 80 -7.72 36.94 -23.56
N HIS A 81 -8.56 37.03 -24.59
CA HIS A 81 -8.92 35.90 -25.43
C HIS A 81 -7.71 35.40 -26.24
N LEU A 82 -7.01 36.30 -26.94
CA LEU A 82 -5.82 35.95 -27.73
C LEU A 82 -4.74 35.29 -26.87
N LEU A 83 -4.51 35.82 -25.67
CA LEU A 83 -3.54 35.26 -24.72
C LEU A 83 -3.92 33.87 -24.21
N LYS A 84 -5.22 33.54 -24.16
CA LYS A 84 -5.71 32.24 -23.69
C LYS A 84 -5.88 31.24 -24.84
N LYS A 85 -5.95 31.69 -26.09
CA LYS A 85 -6.22 30.83 -27.26
C LYS A 85 -5.17 29.73 -27.44
N ASP A 86 -3.90 30.04 -27.17
CA ASP A 86 -2.77 29.13 -27.38
C ASP A 86 -2.36 28.35 -26.11
N LEU A 87 -3.00 28.63 -24.97
CA LEU A 87 -2.77 27.91 -23.72
C LEU A 87 -3.99 27.03 -23.42
N PRO A 88 -3.81 25.77 -22.98
CA PRO A 88 -4.94 24.94 -22.59
C PRO A 88 -5.70 25.59 -21.41
N PRO A 89 -7.03 25.42 -21.34
CA PRO A 89 -7.83 25.97 -20.26
C PRO A 89 -7.61 25.28 -18.90
N THR A 90 -6.86 24.17 -18.87
CA THR A 90 -6.55 23.36 -17.69
C THR A 90 -5.11 23.56 -17.23
N GLU A 91 -4.88 23.52 -15.91
CA GLU A 91 -3.53 23.59 -15.35
C GLU A 91 -2.71 22.35 -15.74
N ILE A 92 -1.65 22.56 -16.52
CA ILE A 92 -0.68 21.52 -16.87
C ILE A 92 0.17 21.27 -15.62
N CYS A 93 0.31 20.01 -15.21
CA CYS A 93 1.13 19.61 -14.06
C CYS A 93 0.74 20.35 -12.77
N PRO A 94 -0.47 20.09 -12.21
CA PRO A 94 -0.91 20.76 -10.99
C PRO A 94 0.06 20.43 -9.84
N LEU A 95 0.65 21.47 -9.25
CA LEU A 95 1.43 21.32 -8.01
C LEU A 95 0.56 20.80 -6.86
N ASN A 96 -0.73 21.07 -6.94
CA ASN A 96 -1.75 20.44 -6.13
C ASN A 96 -2.02 19.05 -6.69
N LEU A 97 -1.12 18.10 -6.38
CA LEU A 97 -1.63 16.85 -5.85
C LEU A 97 -2.40 17.24 -4.60
N LYS A 98 -3.68 17.61 -4.77
CA LYS A 98 -4.63 17.59 -3.67
C LYS A 98 -4.32 16.28 -2.99
N SER A 99 -3.93 16.35 -1.72
CA SER A 99 -3.86 15.20 -0.83
C SER A 99 -5.29 14.66 -0.63
N THR A 100 -6.03 14.41 -1.70
CA THR A 100 -6.90 13.26 -1.82
C THR A 100 -6.00 12.14 -1.39
N GLU A 101 -6.26 11.63 -0.19
CA GLU A 101 -5.61 10.46 0.34
C GLU A 101 -5.46 9.47 -0.81
N ARG A 102 -4.21 9.26 -1.21
CA ARG A 102 -3.88 8.31 -2.24
C ARG A 102 -4.40 6.99 -1.70
N GLN A 103 -5.42 6.41 -2.34
CA GLN A 103 -5.86 5.06 -1.98
C GLN A 103 -4.62 4.18 -1.88
N LEU A 104 -4.48 3.47 -0.76
CA LEU A 104 -3.27 2.69 -0.49
C LEU A 104 -3.01 1.78 -1.69
N ARG A 105 -1.95 2.09 -2.44
CA ARG A 105 -1.53 1.25 -3.55
C ARG A 105 -0.83 0.05 -2.95
N ASN A 106 -1.03 -1.14 -3.52
CA ASN A 106 -0.38 -2.36 -3.04
C ASN A 106 1.17 -2.24 -2.95
N GLY A 107 1.77 -1.27 -3.64
CA GLY A 107 3.19 -0.94 -3.51
C GLY A 107 3.59 -0.29 -2.19
N ASP A 108 2.68 0.39 -1.50
CA ASP A 108 2.93 0.94 -0.15
C ASP A 108 2.76 -0.15 0.92
N LEU A 109 1.86 -1.12 0.67
CA LEU A 109 1.67 -2.35 1.45
C LEU A 109 2.76 -3.41 1.19
N PHE A 110 3.75 -3.12 0.36
CA PHE A 110 4.80 -4.07 0.01
C PHE A 110 5.68 -4.45 1.20
N THR A 111 5.96 -3.48 2.08
CA THR A 111 6.75 -3.70 3.30
C THR A 111 6.09 -4.71 4.23
N THR A 112 4.76 -4.62 4.40
CA THR A 112 4.01 -5.56 5.23
C THR A 112 3.98 -6.96 4.61
N TYR A 113 3.86 -7.07 3.28
CA TYR A 113 3.97 -8.37 2.61
C TYR A 113 5.34 -9.01 2.83
N MET A 114 6.42 -8.23 2.74
CA MET A 114 7.78 -8.73 2.98
C MET A 114 7.97 -9.25 4.41
N VAL A 115 7.48 -8.50 5.41
CA VAL A 115 7.54 -8.92 6.82
C VAL A 115 6.78 -10.23 7.05
N VAL A 116 5.57 -10.36 6.48
CA VAL A 116 4.76 -11.58 6.60
C VAL A 116 5.48 -12.77 5.97
N VAL A 117 6.02 -12.62 4.75
CA VAL A 117 6.75 -13.69 4.05
C VAL A 117 7.99 -14.12 4.85
N ILE A 118 8.77 -13.17 5.36
CA ILE A 118 9.95 -13.47 6.19
C ILE A 118 9.54 -14.21 7.46
N GLY A 119 8.45 -13.79 8.11
CA GLY A 119 7.90 -14.46 9.29
C GLY A 119 7.50 -15.92 9.01
N PHE A 120 6.85 -16.17 7.87
CA PHE A 120 6.51 -17.53 7.45
C PHE A 120 7.76 -18.39 7.18
N ILE A 121 8.76 -17.85 6.49
CA ILE A 121 10.00 -18.58 6.21
C ILE A 121 10.73 -18.91 7.51
N ALA A 122 10.81 -17.97 8.46
CA ALA A 122 11.45 -18.19 9.76
C ALA A 122 10.71 -19.27 10.59
N GLY A 123 9.38 -19.23 10.61
CA GLY A 123 8.57 -20.25 11.29
C GLY A 123 8.73 -21.65 10.69
N ILE A 124 8.75 -21.75 9.35
CA ILE A 124 8.99 -23.02 8.65
C ILE A 124 10.40 -23.55 8.96
N ALA A 125 11.42 -22.68 8.96
CA ALA A 125 12.79 -23.07 9.27
C ALA A 125 12.94 -23.58 10.72
N ALA A 126 12.31 -22.91 11.68
CA ALA A 126 12.28 -23.35 13.07
C ALA A 126 11.58 -24.72 13.22
N PHE A 127 10.42 -24.89 12.59
CA PHE A 127 9.67 -26.15 12.61
C PHE A 127 10.47 -27.31 12.01
N ILE A 128 11.09 -27.11 10.84
CA ILE A 128 11.96 -28.12 10.22
C ILE A 128 13.16 -28.41 11.12
N GLY A 129 13.76 -27.38 11.71
CA GLY A 129 14.86 -27.52 12.66
C GLY A 129 14.50 -28.39 13.86
N GLU A 130 13.33 -28.17 14.47
CA GLU A 130 12.83 -28.98 15.58
C GLU A 130 12.51 -30.42 15.17
N VAL A 131 11.89 -30.61 14.01
CA VAL A 131 11.58 -31.94 13.48
C VAL A 131 12.87 -32.72 13.18
N MET A 132 13.85 -32.09 12.54
CA MET A 132 15.16 -32.70 12.28
C MET A 132 15.91 -33.00 13.57
N TYR A 133 15.98 -32.05 14.51
CA TYR A 133 16.63 -32.26 15.82
C TYR A 133 15.98 -33.41 16.59
N THR A 134 14.64 -33.45 16.65
CA THR A 134 13.89 -34.51 17.35
C THR A 134 14.10 -35.86 16.67
N THR A 135 14.10 -35.90 15.34
CA THR A 135 14.31 -37.14 14.57
C THR A 135 15.73 -37.65 14.71
N VAL A 136 16.75 -36.78 14.61
CA VAL A 136 18.15 -37.14 14.83
C VAL A 136 18.39 -37.58 16.27
N LYS A 137 17.81 -36.90 17.27
CA LYS A 137 17.88 -37.33 18.68
C LYS A 137 17.24 -38.70 18.89
N ARG A 138 16.09 -38.98 18.25
CA ARG A 138 15.43 -40.29 18.30
C ARG A 138 16.23 -41.38 17.58
N CYS A 139 16.86 -41.07 16.45
CA CYS A 139 17.73 -41.99 15.72
C CYS A 139 19.07 -42.24 16.46
N ALA A 140 19.64 -41.21 17.10
CA ALA A 140 20.85 -41.32 17.92
C ALA A 140 20.59 -42.05 19.25
N ALA A 141 19.39 -41.92 19.82
CA ALA A 141 18.91 -42.73 20.94
C ALA A 141 18.49 -44.16 20.54
N GLY A 142 18.82 -44.57 19.31
CA GLY A 142 18.54 -45.89 18.74
C GLY A 142 19.39 -47.04 19.27
N THR A 143 19.88 -47.00 20.52
CA THR A 143 20.24 -48.22 21.27
C THR A 143 19.97 -48.00 22.77
N LYS A 144 18.96 -48.73 23.27
CA LYS A 144 18.53 -48.87 24.67
C LYS A 144 17.90 -47.63 25.34
N ILE A 145 16.58 -47.55 25.25
CA ILE A 145 15.78 -47.08 26.39
C ILE A 145 15.75 -48.24 27.40
N GLU A 146 16.83 -48.44 28.16
CA GLU A 146 16.70 -49.07 29.47
C GLU A 146 16.11 -47.99 30.37
N VAL A 147 14.80 -48.08 30.62
CA VAL A 147 14.18 -47.31 31.69
C VAL A 147 14.81 -47.82 32.99
N PRO A 148 15.54 -46.98 33.76
CA PRO A 148 15.95 -47.42 35.09
C PRO A 148 14.68 -47.51 35.93
N ASP A 149 14.32 -48.73 36.33
CA ASP A 149 13.34 -49.01 37.39
C ASP A 149 13.93 -48.61 38.75
N THR A 150 14.30 -47.34 38.91
CA THR A 150 14.49 -46.78 40.25
C THR A 150 13.13 -46.40 40.79
N ASP A 151 12.56 -47.32 41.55
CA ASP A 151 11.33 -47.19 42.33
C ASP A 151 11.49 -46.01 43.32
N TRP A 152 11.01 -44.83 42.93
CA TRP A 152 10.96 -43.64 43.80
C TRP A 152 9.61 -43.52 44.53
N THR A 153 8.67 -44.44 44.29
CA THR A 153 7.41 -44.55 45.02
C THR A 153 7.58 -45.50 46.18
N GLY A 154 8.16 -44.98 47.26
CA GLY A 154 8.14 -45.67 48.55
C GLY A 154 6.71 -46.08 48.91
N ASN A 155 6.47 -47.39 48.88
CA ASN A 155 5.36 -48.08 49.54
C ASN A 155 3.92 -47.75 49.13
N VAL A 156 3.68 -47.23 47.92
CA VAL A 156 2.32 -47.08 47.38
C VAL A 156 2.25 -47.81 46.04
N GLY A 157 1.81 -49.07 46.08
CA GLY A 157 1.89 -50.06 44.99
C GLY A 157 1.07 -49.77 43.72
N TYR A 158 1.27 -48.61 43.10
CA TYR A 158 0.69 -48.25 41.82
C TYR A 158 1.74 -48.36 40.71
N LYS A 159 1.42 -49.06 39.62
CA LYS A 159 2.30 -49.13 38.45
C LYS A 159 2.24 -47.80 37.69
N LYS A 160 3.39 -47.29 37.25
CA LYS A 160 3.54 -46.03 36.47
C LYS A 160 2.61 -45.95 35.25
N SER A 161 2.19 -47.09 34.68
CA SER A 161 1.21 -47.19 33.59
C SER A 161 -0.22 -46.76 33.96
N GLN A 162 -0.54 -46.60 35.25
CA GLN A 162 -1.86 -46.17 35.74
C GLN A 162 -1.93 -44.67 36.05
N LEU A 163 -0.80 -43.94 36.02
CA LEU A 163 -0.76 -42.50 36.33
C LEU A 163 -0.97 -41.60 35.12
N PHE A 164 -0.82 -42.13 33.90
CA PHE A 164 -1.05 -41.38 32.68
C PHE A 164 -2.41 -41.79 32.10
N PRO A 165 -3.31 -40.84 31.80
CA PRO A 165 -4.53 -41.19 31.08
C PRO A 165 -4.13 -41.89 29.76
N PRO A 166 -4.83 -42.96 29.37
CA PRO A 166 -4.51 -43.67 28.14
C PRO A 166 -4.59 -42.71 26.94
N PRO A 167 -3.74 -42.90 25.92
CA PRO A 167 -3.78 -42.06 24.73
C PRO A 167 -5.18 -42.06 24.10
N TYR A 168 -5.62 -40.91 23.59
CA TYR A 168 -6.98 -40.67 23.10
C TYR A 168 -7.44 -41.68 22.03
N SER A 169 -6.50 -42.35 21.36
CA SER A 169 -6.75 -43.43 20.40
C SER A 169 -7.47 -44.63 21.00
N VAL A 170 -7.29 -44.91 22.30
CA VAL A 170 -7.93 -46.05 22.98
C VAL A 170 -9.44 -45.82 23.19
N PHE A 171 -9.85 -44.57 23.39
CA PHE A 171 -11.28 -44.21 23.48
C PHE A 171 -11.97 -44.24 22.11
N MET A 172 -11.25 -43.93 21.03
CA MET A 172 -11.80 -44.05 19.67
C MET A 172 -11.84 -45.49 19.14
N GLN A 173 -11.11 -46.41 19.76
CA GLN A 173 -11.09 -47.83 19.37
C GLN A 173 -12.12 -48.69 20.11
N GLN A 174 -12.79 -48.14 21.13
CA GLN A 174 -13.93 -48.81 21.74
C GLN A 174 -15.08 -48.81 20.75
N GLN A 175 -15.31 -49.98 20.12
CA GLN A 175 -16.55 -50.25 19.42
C GLN A 175 -17.72 -49.89 20.35
N PRO A 176 -18.74 -49.16 19.86
CA PRO A 176 -19.90 -48.85 20.70
C PRO A 176 -20.48 -50.17 21.25
N PRO A 177 -20.89 -50.21 22.52
CA PRO A 177 -21.43 -51.42 23.12
C PRO A 177 -22.61 -51.94 22.27
N PRO A 178 -22.78 -53.27 22.11
CA PRO A 178 -23.74 -53.85 21.16
C PRO A 178 -25.22 -53.62 21.50
N PHE A 179 -25.52 -52.81 22.51
CA PHE A 179 -26.86 -52.55 23.03
C PHE A 179 -27.24 -51.08 22.86
N GLY A 180 -27.55 -50.70 21.62
CA GLY A 180 -28.14 -49.41 21.29
C GLY A 180 -28.65 -49.41 19.85
N LYS A 181 -29.86 -48.88 19.62
CA LYS A 181 -30.41 -48.76 18.25
C LYS A 181 -30.04 -47.38 17.72
N HIS A 182 -29.38 -47.34 16.57
CA HIS A 182 -29.14 -46.08 15.85
C HIS A 182 -30.47 -45.51 15.37
N GLN A 183 -30.71 -44.23 15.66
CA GLN A 183 -31.86 -43.48 15.14
C GLN A 183 -31.39 -42.11 14.65
N ASN A 184 -31.84 -41.78 13.44
CA ASN A 184 -31.63 -40.48 12.84
C ASN A 184 -32.78 -39.56 13.21
N ILE A 185 -32.47 -38.47 13.93
CA ILE A 185 -33.44 -37.44 14.29
C ILE A 185 -32.90 -36.12 13.75
N ASN A 186 -33.66 -35.50 12.83
CA ASN A 186 -33.31 -34.22 12.19
C ASN A 186 -31.93 -34.20 11.52
N GLY A 187 -31.54 -35.29 10.85
CA GLY A 187 -30.32 -35.34 10.04
C GLY A 187 -29.04 -35.59 10.82
N ARG A 188 -29.13 -35.86 12.13
CA ARG A 188 -28.01 -36.34 12.95
C ARG A 188 -28.32 -37.74 13.47
N ASP A 189 -27.29 -38.59 13.43
CA ASP A 189 -27.39 -39.99 13.82
C ASP A 189 -27.00 -40.13 15.30
N TYR A 190 -27.90 -40.66 16.12
CA TYR A 190 -27.71 -40.81 17.55
C TYR A 190 -27.79 -42.28 17.95
N LEU A 191 -26.90 -42.72 18.85
CA LEU A 191 -26.99 -44.02 19.50
C LEU A 191 -27.90 -43.90 20.72
N VAL A 192 -29.12 -44.41 20.62
CA VAL A 192 -30.10 -44.35 21.72
C VAL A 192 -29.95 -45.57 22.62
N ILE A 193 -29.66 -45.34 23.90
CA ILE A 193 -29.55 -46.38 24.93
C ILE A 193 -30.75 -46.22 25.88
N ASN A 194 -31.69 -47.15 25.84
CA ASN A 194 -32.81 -47.16 26.77
C ASN A 194 -32.42 -47.89 28.05
N ASN A 195 -32.27 -47.15 29.16
CA ASN A 195 -32.13 -47.75 30.48
C ASN A 195 -33.54 -48.07 31.04
N LYS A 196 -33.72 -49.25 31.66
CA LYS A 196 -35.00 -49.65 32.30
C LYS A 196 -35.21 -49.03 33.68
N THR A 197 -34.24 -48.29 34.19
CA THR A 197 -34.41 -47.35 35.29
C THR A 197 -34.28 -45.96 34.70
N GLY A 198 -35.39 -45.22 34.72
CA GLY A 198 -35.60 -43.95 34.00
C GLY A 198 -34.50 -42.92 34.16
#